data_AF-A0A9P9BJ39-F1
#
_entry.id   AF-A0A9P9BJ39-F1
#
_cell.length_a   1.000
_cell.length_b   1.000
_cell.length_c   1.000
_cell.angle_alpha   90.00
_cell.angle_beta   90.00
_cell.angle_gamma   90.00
#
_symmetry.space_group_name_H-M   'P 1'
#
loop_
_entity.id
_entity.type
_entity.pdbx_description
1 polymer ?
#
loop_
_entity_poly.entity_id
_entity_poly.type
_entity_poly.pdbx_seq_one_letter_code
_entity_poly.pdbx_strand_id
1 'polypeptide(L)'
;MGQGLNIDSAVSDVAKAVAMGIDAFALNVGQPDPDWSVDCVKRFFNAAQGTKLKIFFSLDLYATNDPERFRKMINDYLGHPNYYTVGPNNLPMLSHFSNGNGWTATSWNNFRESLKERTYFVPMFDQFPNYYTKPDAFWSSWSVPSAASSHLDASLMRRAYREGKAYMTGLSTFQYKHYKNDHWYRVGDTVMPEKMTQLLALSNTAGNRPDFIQIQSWNDAGEGHYIGHLRHESLLKEQLAYANQDEHPHDGWQPLFTSFINAWKSNAKDASQMQTPAGSRTFVVGAMWHREFLASSSCSGTDGKPLGGRAAWWQPHLQGEAAAGSQLPLCPVVKTGEQHVQVVDAAGVPIIESGKKTKGIAANPKGDLCTYNYRVAWLV
;
A
#
# COMPACT_ATOMS: atom_id res chain seq x y z
N MET A 1 6.46 11.21 13.06
CA MET A 1 5.32 11.28 14.01
C MET A 1 5.55 10.23 15.09
N GLY A 2 5.06 10.42 16.30
CA GLY A 2 5.37 9.53 17.43
C GLY A 2 4.39 9.69 18.59
N GLN A 3 4.28 8.63 19.41
CA GLN A 3 3.22 8.36 20.39
C GLN A 3 1.88 7.86 19.80
N GLY A 4 1.19 7.02 20.58
CA GLY A 4 -0.11 6.42 20.27
C GLY A 4 -0.12 4.89 20.36
N LEU A 5 0.47 4.18 19.39
CA LEU A 5 0.35 2.71 19.27
C LEU A 5 0.74 1.95 20.55
N ASN A 6 -0.28 1.45 21.25
CA ASN A 6 -0.16 0.58 22.41
C ASN A 6 0.11 -0.89 21.98
N ILE A 7 0.39 -1.78 22.93
CA ILE A 7 0.74 -3.19 22.62
C ILE A 7 -0.44 -3.97 22.01
N ASP A 8 -1.67 -3.70 22.43
CA ASP A 8 -2.86 -4.38 21.91
C ASP A 8 -3.18 -3.94 20.47
N SER A 9 -2.94 -2.67 20.14
CA SER A 9 -2.92 -2.17 18.76
C SER A 9 -1.89 -2.93 17.91
N ALA A 10 -0.65 -3.09 18.40
CA ALA A 10 0.39 -3.84 17.69
C ALA A 10 0.04 -5.34 17.51
N VAL A 11 -0.46 -6.01 18.56
CA VAL A 11 -0.91 -7.41 18.48
C VAL A 11 -2.08 -7.59 17.50
N SER A 12 -3.03 -6.65 17.50
CA SER A 12 -4.14 -6.65 16.54
C SER A 12 -3.65 -6.47 15.09
N ASP A 13 -2.67 -5.60 14.85
CA ASP A 13 -2.11 -5.38 13.51
C ASP A 13 -1.33 -6.61 13.02
N VAL A 14 -0.49 -7.20 13.89
CA VAL A 14 0.22 -8.45 13.59
C VAL A 14 -0.77 -9.59 13.27
N ALA A 15 -1.82 -9.76 14.08
CA ALA A 15 -2.82 -10.81 13.87
C ALA A 15 -3.56 -10.63 12.53
N LYS A 16 -3.97 -9.40 12.17
CA LYS A 16 -4.57 -9.11 10.85
C LYS A 16 -3.59 -9.40 9.71
N ALA A 17 -2.33 -8.96 9.82
CA ALA A 17 -1.31 -9.19 8.80
C ALA A 17 -1.01 -10.69 8.58
N VAL A 18 -0.93 -11.48 9.66
CA VAL A 18 -0.80 -12.95 9.58
C VAL A 18 -2.02 -13.58 8.90
N ALA A 19 -3.23 -13.13 9.20
CA ALA A 19 -4.46 -13.64 8.59
C ALA A 19 -4.57 -13.30 7.09
N MET A 20 -4.07 -12.14 6.66
CA MET A 20 -3.92 -11.76 5.25
C MET A 20 -2.80 -12.54 4.52
N GLY A 21 -1.94 -13.24 5.27
CA GLY A 21 -0.77 -13.93 4.73
C GLY A 21 0.41 -13.02 4.39
N ILE A 22 0.53 -11.84 5.02
CA ILE A 22 1.70 -10.96 4.89
C ILE A 22 2.91 -11.61 5.58
N ASP A 23 4.06 -11.66 4.90
CA ASP A 23 5.28 -12.28 5.44
C ASP A 23 6.03 -11.37 6.42
N ALA A 24 6.11 -10.07 6.11
CA ALA A 24 6.81 -9.11 6.94
C ALA A 24 6.24 -7.68 6.88
N PHE A 25 6.38 -6.94 7.97
CA PHE A 25 6.25 -5.49 7.99
C PHE A 25 7.58 -4.79 7.69
N ALA A 26 7.55 -3.86 6.74
CA ALA A 26 8.62 -2.86 6.53
C ALA A 26 8.42 -1.72 7.53
N LEU A 27 8.96 -1.86 8.74
CA LEU A 27 8.76 -0.89 9.82
C LEU A 27 9.54 0.39 9.52
N ASN A 28 8.81 1.44 9.13
CA ASN A 28 9.39 2.77 8.89
C ASN A 28 9.86 3.39 10.21
N VAL A 29 11.12 3.82 10.26
CA VAL A 29 11.71 4.49 11.44
C VAL A 29 12.43 5.76 10.99
N GLY A 30 11.89 6.92 11.38
CA GLY A 30 12.50 8.23 11.10
C GLY A 30 13.26 8.86 12.26
N GLN A 31 13.19 8.29 13.47
CA GLN A 31 13.97 8.68 14.65
C GLN A 31 14.24 7.41 15.47
N PRO A 32 15.44 6.78 15.39
CA PRO A 32 15.65 5.42 15.89
C PRO A 32 15.96 5.30 17.39
N ASP A 33 16.17 6.42 18.08
CA ASP A 33 16.75 6.52 19.43
C ASP A 33 15.88 7.15 20.53
N PRO A 34 14.87 8.02 20.28
CA PRO A 34 14.00 8.50 21.35
C PRO A 34 13.18 7.36 21.95
N ASP A 35 12.97 7.36 23.28
CA ASP A 35 12.32 6.26 24.01
C ASP A 35 10.97 5.83 23.41
N TRP A 36 10.14 6.79 22.98
CA TRP A 36 8.83 6.51 22.37
C TRP A 36 8.94 5.68 21.08
N SER A 37 10.03 5.83 20.33
CA SER A 37 10.29 5.14 19.06
C SER A 37 10.93 3.79 19.31
N VAL A 38 11.93 3.75 20.20
CA VAL A 38 12.55 2.53 20.70
C VAL A 38 11.51 1.58 21.28
N ASP A 39 10.54 2.08 22.05
CA ASP A 39 9.41 1.30 22.57
C ASP A 39 8.38 0.92 21.50
N CYS A 40 8.14 1.74 20.49
CA CYS A 40 7.29 1.37 19.35
C CYS A 40 7.88 0.17 18.59
N VAL A 41 9.19 0.20 18.32
CA VAL A 41 9.93 -0.91 17.71
C VAL A 41 9.85 -2.17 18.59
N LYS A 42 10.11 -2.06 19.90
CA LYS A 42 9.94 -3.19 20.85
C LYS A 42 8.53 -3.77 20.81
N ARG A 43 7.48 -2.93 20.77
CA ARG A 43 6.07 -3.38 20.76
C ARG A 43 5.76 -4.21 19.52
N PHE A 44 6.19 -3.79 18.33
CA PHE A 44 6.01 -4.59 17.12
C PHE A 44 6.79 -5.91 17.18
N PHE A 45 8.07 -5.89 17.58
CA PHE A 45 8.86 -7.12 17.68
C PHE A 45 8.32 -8.10 18.72
N ASN A 46 7.82 -7.62 19.86
CA ASN A 46 7.15 -8.44 20.87
C ASN A 46 5.80 -8.98 20.36
N ALA A 47 4.98 -8.15 19.72
CA ALA A 47 3.71 -8.58 19.12
C ALA A 47 3.89 -9.66 18.04
N ALA A 48 5.03 -9.67 17.35
CA ALA A 48 5.38 -10.69 16.37
C ALA A 48 5.85 -12.03 16.98
N GLN A 49 6.25 -12.08 18.27
CA GLN A 49 6.79 -13.30 18.90
C GLN A 49 5.78 -14.45 18.87
N GLY A 50 6.27 -15.66 18.56
CA GLY A 50 5.42 -16.85 18.37
C GLY A 50 4.61 -16.86 17.06
N THR A 51 4.47 -15.73 16.38
CA THR A 51 3.76 -15.64 15.08
C THR A 51 4.68 -15.93 13.90
N LYS A 52 4.09 -16.13 12.72
CA LYS A 52 4.84 -16.25 11.45
C LYS A 52 5.33 -14.91 10.90
N LEU A 53 4.74 -13.79 11.33
CA LEU A 53 5.10 -12.47 10.80
C LEU A 53 6.52 -12.09 11.19
N LYS A 54 7.24 -11.50 10.24
CA LYS A 54 8.57 -10.92 10.43
C LYS A 54 8.53 -9.40 10.34
N ILE A 55 9.62 -8.76 10.75
CA ILE A 55 9.80 -7.30 10.66
C ILE A 55 11.19 -7.03 10.09
N PHE A 56 11.29 -6.06 9.19
CA PHE A 56 12.55 -5.46 8.81
C PHE A 56 12.45 -3.93 8.89
N PHE A 57 13.59 -3.26 9.04
CA PHE A 57 13.61 -1.81 9.09
C PHE A 57 13.54 -1.20 7.69
N SER A 58 12.70 -0.17 7.56
CA SER A 58 12.79 0.85 6.53
C SER A 58 13.27 2.15 7.19
N LEU A 59 14.54 2.49 7.03
CA LEU A 59 15.11 3.71 7.60
C LEU A 59 14.57 4.95 6.87
N ASP A 60 13.92 5.90 7.55
CA ASP A 60 13.53 7.17 6.92
C ASP A 60 14.71 8.16 7.01
N LEU A 61 15.45 8.25 5.90
CA LEU A 61 16.63 9.10 5.77
C LEU A 61 16.27 10.59 5.65
N TYR A 62 15.02 10.90 5.30
CA TYR A 62 14.51 12.26 5.24
C TYR A 62 14.26 12.81 6.65
N ALA A 63 13.81 11.97 7.59
CA ALA A 63 13.58 12.35 8.98
C ALA A 63 14.82 12.31 9.88
N THR A 64 15.81 11.43 9.63
CA THR A 64 17.09 11.41 10.36
C THR A 64 18.31 11.33 9.44
N ASN A 65 19.20 12.31 9.59
CA ASN A 65 20.43 12.46 8.80
C ASN A 65 21.68 11.97 9.55
N ASP A 66 21.57 10.85 10.27
CA ASP A 66 22.61 10.30 11.12
C ASP A 66 22.72 8.77 10.92
N PRO A 67 23.77 8.29 10.24
CA PRO A 67 23.96 6.86 10.01
C PRO A 67 24.20 6.06 11.29
N GLU A 68 24.81 6.65 12.31
CA GLU A 68 25.24 5.96 13.53
C GLU A 68 24.05 5.68 14.45
N ARG A 69 23.10 6.62 14.53
CA ARG A 69 21.81 6.42 15.23
C ARG A 69 21.03 5.24 14.65
N PHE A 70 20.97 5.11 13.32
CA PHE A 70 20.38 3.93 12.69
C PHE A 70 21.22 2.67 12.85
N ARG A 71 22.56 2.78 12.71
CA ARG A 71 23.49 1.64 12.87
C ARG A 71 23.33 1.03 14.26
N LYS A 72 23.17 1.83 15.32
CA LYS A 72 22.88 1.33 16.67
C LYS A 72 21.61 0.47 16.69
N MET A 73 20.47 1.04 16.30
CA MET A 73 19.18 0.33 16.29
C MET A 73 19.23 -0.95 15.46
N ILE A 74 19.91 -0.96 14.31
CA ILE A 74 20.07 -2.17 13.50
C ILE A 74 20.79 -3.26 14.30
N ASN A 75 21.95 -2.94 14.89
CA ASN A 75 22.73 -3.92 15.68
C ASN A 75 21.94 -4.47 16.88
N ASP A 76 21.06 -3.67 17.50
CA ASP A 76 20.21 -4.12 18.61
C ASP A 76 19.20 -5.22 18.20
N TYR A 77 18.91 -5.40 16.89
CA TYR A 77 17.88 -6.34 16.38
C TYR A 77 18.34 -7.36 15.33
N LEU A 78 19.58 -7.31 14.80
CA LEU A 78 20.07 -8.24 13.75
C LEU A 78 19.89 -9.73 14.09
N GLY A 79 19.91 -10.11 15.37
CA GLY A 79 19.74 -11.48 15.85
C GLY A 79 18.31 -11.84 16.32
N HIS A 80 17.32 -10.95 16.17
CA HIS A 80 15.98 -11.18 16.72
C HIS A 80 15.22 -12.26 15.91
N PRO A 81 14.53 -13.24 16.52
CA PRO A 81 13.92 -14.37 15.80
C PRO A 81 12.75 -13.97 14.89
N ASN A 82 12.13 -12.81 15.10
CA ASN A 82 11.14 -12.21 14.21
C ASN A 82 11.71 -11.16 13.25
N TYR A 83 13.04 -11.00 13.15
CA TYR A 83 13.62 -10.23 12.07
C TYR A 83 13.42 -10.96 10.73
N TYR A 84 13.13 -10.25 9.65
CA TYR A 84 12.94 -10.86 8.33
C TYR A 84 14.31 -11.12 7.69
N THR A 85 14.61 -12.39 7.40
CA THR A 85 15.88 -12.82 6.80
C THR A 85 15.64 -13.38 5.40
N VAL A 86 16.46 -12.98 4.43
CA VAL A 86 16.24 -13.29 3.00
C VAL A 86 17.54 -13.55 2.23
N GLY A 87 17.39 -14.03 0.99
CA GLY A 87 18.50 -14.36 0.10
C GLY A 87 19.22 -15.68 0.44
N PRO A 88 20.19 -16.12 -0.37
CA PRO A 88 20.86 -17.41 -0.20
C PRO A 88 21.65 -17.54 1.11
N ASN A 89 22.08 -16.40 1.68
CA ASN A 89 22.82 -16.33 2.93
C ASN A 89 21.91 -16.13 4.16
N ASN A 90 20.58 -16.10 3.98
CA ASN A 90 19.58 -15.84 5.02
C ASN A 90 19.91 -14.62 5.91
N LEU A 91 20.21 -13.47 5.28
CA LEU A 91 20.66 -12.26 5.99
C LEU A 91 19.48 -11.35 6.37
N PRO A 92 19.52 -10.70 7.56
CA PRO A 92 18.57 -9.66 7.97
C PRO A 92 18.30 -8.62 6.89
N MET A 93 17.05 -8.51 6.45
CA MET A 93 16.64 -7.61 5.39
C MET A 93 16.67 -6.15 5.84
N LEU A 94 17.07 -5.23 4.97
CA LEU A 94 17.08 -3.80 5.26
C LEU A 94 16.62 -3.02 4.04
N SER A 95 15.70 -2.08 4.25
CA SER A 95 15.34 -1.05 3.28
C SER A 95 15.42 0.33 3.92
N HIS A 96 15.07 1.36 3.17
CA HIS A 96 15.00 2.74 3.63
C HIS A 96 14.08 3.52 2.68
N PHE A 97 13.72 4.73 3.10
CA PHE A 97 12.92 5.68 2.35
C PHE A 97 13.73 6.95 2.11
N SER A 98 13.64 7.45 0.87
CA SER A 98 14.34 8.65 0.37
C SER A 98 15.87 8.58 0.42
N ASN A 99 16.51 9.58 -0.18
CA ASN A 99 17.95 9.76 -0.19
C ASN A 99 18.45 10.42 1.11
N GLY A 100 17.60 11.23 1.76
CA GLY A 100 17.95 12.08 2.90
C GLY A 100 18.73 13.34 2.50
N ASN A 101 18.30 14.51 2.98
CA ASN A 101 18.80 15.82 2.49
C ASN A 101 20.26 16.17 2.89
N GLY A 102 20.97 15.29 3.58
CA GLY A 102 22.39 15.45 3.93
C GLY A 102 23.16 14.14 4.07
N TRP A 103 22.65 13.01 3.54
CA TRP A 103 23.42 11.77 3.48
C TRP A 103 24.38 11.84 2.29
N THR A 104 25.66 12.14 2.58
CA THR A 104 26.70 12.14 1.55
C THR A 104 26.96 10.73 1.00
N ALA A 105 27.47 10.64 -0.24
CA ALA A 105 27.92 9.37 -0.81
C ALA A 105 28.95 8.65 0.08
N THR A 106 29.84 9.39 0.74
CA THR A 106 30.83 8.84 1.69
C THR A 106 30.19 8.26 2.94
N SER A 107 29.32 9.02 3.62
CA SER A 107 28.62 8.55 4.83
C SER A 107 27.72 7.36 4.52
N TRP A 108 27.07 7.36 3.36
CA TRP A 108 26.31 6.21 2.89
C TRP A 108 27.19 4.99 2.62
N ASN A 109 28.29 5.16 1.87
CA ASN A 109 29.19 4.06 1.53
C ASN A 109 29.77 3.41 2.79
N ASN A 110 30.19 4.21 3.77
CA ASN A 110 30.66 3.72 5.07
C ASN A 110 29.57 2.94 5.82
N PHE A 111 28.34 3.47 5.86
CA PHE A 111 27.19 2.79 6.50
C PHE A 111 26.90 1.44 5.86
N ARG A 112 26.73 1.41 4.52
CA ARG A 112 26.51 0.19 3.73
C ARG A 112 27.64 -0.81 3.92
N GLU A 113 28.90 -0.36 3.85
CA GLU A 113 30.08 -1.22 4.00
C GLU A 113 30.12 -1.89 5.38
N SER A 114 29.76 -1.16 6.45
CA SER A 114 29.68 -1.68 7.82
C SER A 114 28.60 -2.75 8.06
N LEU A 115 27.66 -2.91 7.11
CA LEU A 115 26.52 -3.82 7.18
C LEU A 115 26.48 -4.87 6.06
N LYS A 116 27.34 -4.76 5.02
CA LYS A 116 27.27 -5.56 3.78
C LYS A 116 27.31 -7.09 3.96
N GLU A 117 27.99 -7.56 5.02
CA GLU A 117 28.17 -8.98 5.35
C GLU A 117 27.08 -9.49 6.31
N ARG A 118 26.25 -8.59 6.85
CA ARG A 118 25.30 -8.85 7.95
C ARG A 118 23.85 -8.47 7.61
N THR A 119 23.60 -7.92 6.42
CA THR A 119 22.26 -7.52 5.97
C THR A 119 22.03 -7.83 4.49
N TYR A 120 20.77 -8.07 4.12
CA TYR A 120 20.31 -8.14 2.73
C TYR A 120 19.59 -6.83 2.38
N PHE A 121 20.23 -5.98 1.58
CA PHE A 121 19.78 -4.60 1.38
C PHE A 121 18.97 -4.41 0.09
N VAL A 122 17.69 -3.99 0.21
CA VAL A 122 16.74 -3.77 -0.89
C VAL A 122 16.19 -2.33 -0.81
N PRO A 123 16.55 -1.41 -1.72
CA PRO A 123 16.54 0.01 -1.32
C PRO A 123 15.81 0.96 -2.31
N MET A 124 15.25 2.07 -1.82
CA MET A 124 14.32 2.96 -2.54
C MET A 124 14.74 4.44 -2.46
N PHE A 125 14.83 5.12 -3.61
CA PHE A 125 15.30 6.50 -3.71
C PHE A 125 14.51 7.27 -4.75
N ASP A 126 14.40 8.58 -4.52
CA ASP A 126 13.42 9.43 -5.21
C ASP A 126 14.04 10.20 -6.38
N GLN A 127 15.36 10.39 -6.34
CA GLN A 127 16.14 11.13 -7.33
C GLN A 127 17.41 10.38 -7.74
N PHE A 128 17.74 10.51 -9.02
CA PHE A 128 18.67 9.66 -9.75
C PHE A 128 19.33 10.50 -10.87
N PRO A 129 20.62 10.29 -11.20
CA PRO A 129 21.06 9.08 -11.89
C PRO A 129 22.31 8.39 -11.27
N ASN A 130 22.77 8.78 -10.06
CA ASN A 130 24.04 8.33 -9.49
C ASN A 130 23.89 7.76 -8.04
N TYR A 131 23.96 6.43 -7.89
CA TYR A 131 23.98 5.61 -6.65
C TYR A 131 25.32 5.63 -5.87
N TYR A 132 26.07 4.51 -5.80
CA TYR A 132 27.29 4.37 -4.97
C TYR A 132 28.64 4.04 -5.65
N THR A 133 28.61 3.49 -6.87
CA THR A 133 29.54 3.63 -8.03
C THR A 133 30.59 4.77 -8.09
N LYS A 134 30.78 5.56 -9.16
CA LYS A 134 30.33 5.60 -10.58
C LYS A 134 29.03 4.87 -10.97
N PRO A 135 27.88 5.34 -10.47
CA PRO A 135 26.68 4.52 -10.41
C PRO A 135 25.60 4.99 -11.38
N ASP A 136 25.98 6.00 -12.16
CA ASP A 136 25.45 6.62 -13.38
C ASP A 136 24.71 5.64 -14.32
N ALA A 137 25.04 4.34 -14.26
CA ALA A 137 24.52 3.27 -15.10
C ALA A 137 23.35 2.46 -14.51
N PHE A 138 23.22 2.35 -13.18
CA PHE A 138 22.18 1.52 -12.47
C PHE A 138 20.75 2.09 -12.63
N TRP A 139 20.57 3.07 -13.53
CA TRP A 139 19.90 4.29 -13.11
C TRP A 139 19.45 5.23 -14.22
N SER A 140 20.27 5.42 -15.25
CA SER A 140 19.96 6.22 -16.45
C SER A 140 18.85 5.61 -17.33
N SER A 141 18.02 4.76 -16.74
CA SER A 141 16.81 4.15 -17.28
C SER A 141 15.74 3.87 -16.20
N TRP A 142 15.87 4.47 -15.01
CA TRP A 142 14.90 4.43 -13.90
C TRP A 142 13.91 5.58 -14.02
N SER A 143 12.82 5.34 -14.74
CA SER A 143 11.60 6.14 -14.57
C SER A 143 10.93 5.77 -13.26
N VAL A 144 10.49 6.75 -12.47
CA VAL A 144 9.44 6.50 -11.47
C VAL A 144 8.13 6.31 -12.24
N PRO A 145 7.42 5.18 -12.12
CA PRO A 145 6.18 4.99 -12.85
C PRO A 145 5.06 5.81 -12.22
N SER A 146 4.51 6.74 -12.99
CA SER A 146 3.12 7.13 -12.80
C SER A 146 2.21 5.99 -13.27
N ALA A 147 1.35 5.48 -12.38
CA ALA A 147 0.43 4.35 -12.59
C ALA A 147 1.08 2.95 -12.73
N ALA A 148 0.23 1.91 -12.78
CA ALA A 148 0.64 0.51 -12.83
C ALA A 148 1.30 0.18 -14.19
N SER A 149 2.57 -0.25 -14.17
CA SER A 149 3.32 -0.59 -15.39
C SER A 149 4.17 -1.87 -15.26
N SER A 150 3.58 -3.01 -15.64
CA SER A 150 4.27 -4.29 -15.84
C SER A 150 5.47 -4.18 -16.77
N HIS A 151 5.40 -3.34 -17.81
CA HIS A 151 6.51 -3.10 -18.73
C HIS A 151 7.73 -2.52 -17.99
N LEU A 152 7.52 -1.61 -17.03
CA LEU A 152 8.61 -1.09 -16.21
C LEU A 152 9.08 -2.12 -15.18
N ASP A 153 8.17 -2.81 -14.48
CA ASP A 153 8.55 -3.88 -13.54
C ASP A 153 9.44 -4.92 -14.21
N ALA A 154 9.05 -5.38 -15.39
CA ALA A 154 9.82 -6.30 -16.22
C ALA A 154 11.19 -5.72 -16.62
N SER A 155 11.27 -4.41 -16.89
CA SER A 155 12.52 -3.74 -17.26
C SER A 155 13.47 -3.57 -16.07
N LEU A 156 12.93 -3.22 -14.89
CA LEU A 156 13.66 -3.07 -13.63
C LEU A 156 14.12 -4.41 -13.07
N MET A 157 13.24 -5.41 -13.02
CA MET A 157 13.56 -6.79 -12.66
C MET A 157 14.68 -7.35 -13.55
N ARG A 158 14.57 -7.23 -14.88
CA ARG A 158 15.63 -7.67 -15.80
C ARG A 158 16.94 -6.89 -15.63
N ARG A 159 16.93 -5.65 -15.13
CA ARG A 159 18.15 -4.90 -14.76
C ARG A 159 18.75 -5.48 -13.48
N ALA A 160 17.97 -5.59 -12.41
CA ALA A 160 18.41 -6.15 -11.13
C ALA A 160 19.01 -7.57 -11.29
N TYR A 161 18.39 -8.43 -12.11
CA TYR A 161 18.83 -9.82 -12.28
C TYR A 161 20.14 -9.96 -13.05
N ARG A 162 20.47 -9.04 -13.97
CA ARG A 162 21.80 -9.01 -14.61
C ARG A 162 22.91 -8.65 -13.63
N GLU A 163 22.60 -7.82 -12.64
CA GLU A 163 23.54 -7.43 -11.58
C GLU A 163 23.53 -8.42 -10.39
N GLY A 164 22.75 -9.51 -10.43
CA GLY A 164 22.59 -10.45 -9.31
C GLY A 164 21.99 -9.79 -8.07
N LYS A 165 20.88 -9.05 -8.24
CA LYS A 165 20.13 -8.34 -7.18
C LYS A 165 18.65 -8.73 -7.26
N ALA A 166 17.99 -8.89 -6.11
CA ALA A 166 16.54 -9.03 -6.07
C ALA A 166 15.84 -7.75 -6.53
N TYR A 167 14.59 -7.88 -6.98
CA TYR A 167 13.70 -6.76 -7.31
C TYR A 167 12.47 -6.76 -6.40
N MET A 168 12.18 -5.59 -5.82
CA MET A 168 10.96 -5.31 -5.09
C MET A 168 10.12 -4.32 -5.87
N THR A 169 8.82 -4.59 -5.99
CA THR A 169 7.82 -3.63 -6.51
C THR A 169 6.91 -3.13 -5.39
N GLY A 170 6.50 -1.86 -5.48
CA GLY A 170 5.37 -1.36 -4.71
C GLY A 170 4.03 -1.88 -5.24
N LEU A 171 3.04 -1.99 -4.35
CA LEU A 171 1.62 -2.17 -4.65
C LEU A 171 0.82 -1.25 -3.71
N SER A 172 0.08 -0.30 -4.28
CA SER A 172 -0.63 0.75 -3.55
C SER A 172 -2.02 1.00 -4.15
N THR A 173 -2.83 1.83 -3.49
CA THR A 173 -4.17 2.24 -3.94
C THR A 173 -4.11 3.63 -4.59
N PHE A 174 -4.69 4.66 -3.97
CA PHE A 174 -4.54 6.07 -4.34
C PHE A 174 -3.75 6.81 -3.27
N GLN A 175 -3.05 7.88 -3.63
CA GLN A 175 -2.43 8.78 -2.65
C GLN A 175 -3.28 10.04 -2.53
N TYR A 176 -3.71 10.40 -1.32
CA TYR A 176 -4.39 11.66 -1.04
C TYR A 176 -3.81 12.29 0.23
N LYS A 177 -3.41 13.56 0.12
CA LYS A 177 -2.85 14.32 1.22
C LYS A 177 -3.44 15.73 1.23
N HIS A 178 -3.96 16.13 2.38
CA HIS A 178 -4.47 17.47 2.62
C HIS A 178 -4.14 17.89 4.05
N TYR A 179 -2.84 18.07 4.33
CA TYR A 179 -2.37 18.43 5.67
C TYR A 179 -1.12 19.31 5.60
N LYS A 180 -1.04 20.31 6.50
CA LYS A 180 -0.11 21.44 6.42
C LYS A 180 -0.27 22.13 5.06
N ASN A 181 0.84 22.47 4.40
CA ASN A 181 0.87 23.08 3.07
C ASN A 181 0.90 22.01 1.95
N ASP A 182 0.84 20.72 2.30
CA ASP A 182 0.86 19.62 1.33
C ASP A 182 -0.57 19.29 0.89
N HIS A 183 -0.89 19.63 -0.36
CA HIS A 183 -2.18 19.34 -0.98
C HIS A 183 -1.96 18.62 -2.32
N TRP A 184 -2.07 17.28 -2.33
CA TRP A 184 -1.94 16.49 -3.55
C TRP A 184 -2.89 15.30 -3.61
N TYR A 185 -3.23 14.93 -4.85
CA TYR A 185 -3.90 13.68 -5.17
C TYR A 185 -3.15 12.98 -6.29
N ARG A 186 -2.85 11.70 -6.12
CA ARG A 186 -2.45 10.81 -7.21
C ARG A 186 -3.60 9.86 -7.50
N VAL A 187 -4.19 10.03 -8.69
CA VAL A 187 -5.21 9.13 -9.25
C VAL A 187 -4.67 7.70 -9.16
N GLY A 188 -5.43 6.85 -8.46
CA GLY A 188 -5.02 5.48 -8.14
C GLY A 188 -6.20 4.51 -8.05
N ASP A 189 -7.36 4.97 -8.48
CA ASP A 189 -8.67 4.38 -8.22
C ASP A 189 -8.90 3.04 -8.93
N THR A 190 -8.06 2.72 -9.92
CA THR A 190 -7.94 1.40 -10.54
C THR A 190 -6.51 0.83 -10.47
N VAL A 191 -5.54 1.58 -9.95
CA VAL A 191 -4.12 1.19 -9.93
C VAL A 191 -3.87 -0.06 -9.10
N MET A 192 -4.60 -0.25 -7.99
CA MET A 192 -4.51 -1.47 -7.18
C MET A 192 -4.88 -2.74 -7.99
N PRO A 193 -6.12 -2.92 -8.50
CA PRO A 193 -6.46 -4.14 -9.25
C PRO A 193 -5.71 -4.27 -10.57
N GLU A 194 -5.40 -3.16 -11.27
CA GLU A 194 -4.57 -3.20 -12.49
C GLU A 194 -3.16 -3.73 -12.18
N LYS A 195 -2.51 -3.22 -11.13
CA LYS A 195 -1.19 -3.68 -10.69
C LYS A 195 -1.25 -5.14 -10.24
N MET A 196 -2.30 -5.59 -9.54
CA MET A 196 -2.48 -7.00 -9.16
C MET A 196 -2.48 -7.92 -10.39
N THR A 197 -3.32 -7.65 -11.39
CA THR A 197 -3.36 -8.41 -12.66
C THR A 197 -2.02 -8.38 -13.38
N GLN A 198 -1.43 -7.19 -13.52
CA GLN A 198 -0.13 -6.98 -14.15
C GLN A 198 0.98 -7.82 -13.50
N LEU A 199 1.03 -7.86 -12.17
CA LEU A 199 2.06 -8.60 -11.43
C LEU A 199 1.91 -10.12 -11.58
N LEU A 200 0.70 -10.68 -11.56
CA LEU A 200 0.48 -12.11 -11.82
C LEU A 200 0.95 -12.48 -13.24
N ALA A 201 0.59 -11.65 -14.23
CA ALA A 201 0.95 -11.81 -15.63
C ALA A 201 2.46 -11.62 -15.94
N LEU A 202 3.27 -11.05 -15.04
CA LEU A 202 4.72 -10.86 -15.26
C LEU A 202 5.44 -12.18 -15.55
N SER A 203 5.06 -13.29 -14.92
CA SER A 203 5.74 -14.57 -15.18
C SER A 203 5.52 -15.10 -16.61
N ASN A 204 4.39 -14.77 -17.24
CA ASN A 204 4.13 -15.10 -18.63
C ASN A 204 4.76 -14.06 -19.59
N THR A 205 4.67 -12.77 -19.25
CA THR A 205 5.03 -11.65 -20.15
C THR A 205 6.50 -11.21 -20.05
N ALA A 206 7.20 -11.57 -18.97
CA ALA A 206 8.60 -11.23 -18.71
C ALA A 206 9.45 -12.45 -18.28
N GLY A 207 8.86 -13.65 -18.21
CA GLY A 207 9.51 -14.91 -17.84
C GLY A 207 9.90 -15.03 -16.36
N ASN A 208 9.60 -14.03 -15.53
CA ASN A 208 10.04 -13.90 -14.14
C ASN A 208 9.00 -13.15 -13.28
N ARG A 209 9.21 -13.14 -11.96
CA ARG A 209 8.37 -12.43 -10.98
C ARG A 209 9.28 -11.66 -10.02
N PRO A 210 8.93 -10.41 -9.61
CA PRO A 210 9.59 -9.75 -8.51
C PRO A 210 9.77 -10.67 -7.29
N ASP A 211 10.93 -10.63 -6.65
CA ASP A 211 11.23 -11.40 -5.44
C ASP A 211 10.34 -10.96 -4.26
N PHE A 212 10.00 -9.67 -4.23
CA PHE A 212 9.20 -9.05 -3.17
C PHE A 212 8.14 -8.10 -3.74
N ILE A 213 7.02 -8.00 -3.02
CA ILE A 213 6.00 -6.96 -3.21
C ILE A 213 5.82 -6.25 -1.88
N GLN A 214 6.01 -4.94 -1.84
CA GLN A 214 5.70 -4.13 -0.67
C GLN A 214 4.32 -3.49 -0.84
N ILE A 215 3.38 -3.83 0.05
CA ILE A 215 2.11 -3.13 0.14
C ILE A 215 2.35 -1.75 0.77
N GLN A 216 1.98 -0.69 0.06
CA GLN A 216 2.14 0.70 0.45
C GLN A 216 0.73 1.28 0.65
N SER A 217 0.20 1.30 1.87
CA SER A 217 0.85 1.09 3.19
C SER A 217 -0.07 0.36 4.18
N TRP A 218 0.46 -0.05 5.34
CA TRP A 218 -0.40 -0.54 6.43
C TRP A 218 -1.22 0.59 7.05
N ASN A 219 -0.59 1.66 7.56
CA ASN A 219 -1.24 2.64 8.44
C ASN A 219 -0.90 4.11 8.14
N ASP A 220 -0.46 4.45 6.93
CA ASP A 220 -0.23 5.85 6.57
C ASP A 220 -1.55 6.58 6.24
N ALA A 221 -2.18 7.07 7.31
CA ALA A 221 -3.30 8.01 7.25
C ALA A 221 -2.94 9.37 6.64
N GLY A 222 -1.66 9.78 6.73
CA GLY A 222 -1.21 11.08 6.23
C GLY A 222 -1.29 11.18 4.71
N GLU A 223 -1.12 10.06 4.00
CA GLU A 223 -1.11 10.03 2.53
C GLU A 223 -2.21 9.12 1.93
N GLY A 224 -3.15 8.66 2.76
CA GLY A 224 -4.44 8.06 2.35
C GLY A 224 -4.39 6.59 1.90
N HIS A 225 -3.23 6.07 1.48
CA HIS A 225 -3.07 4.70 0.98
C HIS A 225 -2.93 3.62 2.08
N TYR A 226 -3.54 3.80 3.25
CA TYR A 226 -3.55 2.76 4.29
C TYR A 226 -4.50 1.61 3.92
N ILE A 227 -4.13 0.38 4.27
CA ILE A 227 -4.95 -0.85 4.13
C ILE A 227 -5.23 -1.54 5.48
N GLY A 228 -4.52 -1.12 6.52
CA GLY A 228 -4.67 -1.53 7.91
C GLY A 228 -5.69 -0.66 8.64
N HIS A 229 -5.88 -0.97 9.92
CA HIS A 229 -6.95 -0.37 10.72
C HIS A 229 -6.44 0.85 11.50
N LEU A 230 -6.93 2.04 11.17
CA LEU A 230 -6.45 3.27 11.78
C LEU A 230 -6.88 3.39 13.25
N ARG A 231 -6.01 4.00 14.06
CA ARG A 231 -6.29 4.37 15.45
C ARG A 231 -6.14 5.88 15.59
N HIS A 232 -7.16 6.54 16.13
CA HIS A 232 -7.15 8.01 16.28
C HIS A 232 -6.05 8.51 17.24
N GLU A 233 -5.51 7.62 18.08
CA GLU A 233 -4.46 7.89 19.10
C GLU A 233 -3.10 8.40 18.56
N SER A 234 -2.88 8.36 17.23
CA SER A 234 -1.66 8.89 16.56
C SER A 234 -1.95 9.92 15.47
N LEU A 235 -3.22 10.34 15.27
CA LEU A 235 -3.63 11.11 14.10
C LEU A 235 -3.99 12.56 14.44
N LEU A 236 -3.57 13.46 13.57
CA LEU A 236 -3.80 14.89 13.70
C LEU A 236 -5.19 15.25 13.17
N LYS A 237 -5.79 16.34 13.67
CA LYS A 237 -7.19 16.70 13.41
C LYS A 237 -7.49 16.82 11.91
N GLU A 238 -6.54 17.34 11.16
CA GLU A 238 -6.59 17.54 9.72
C GLU A 238 -6.47 16.21 8.95
N GLN A 239 -5.70 15.25 9.45
CA GLN A 239 -5.64 13.89 8.89
C GLN A 239 -6.97 13.16 9.13
N LEU A 240 -7.53 13.28 10.34
CA LEU A 240 -8.82 12.68 10.70
C LEU A 240 -10.00 13.17 9.83
N ALA A 241 -9.87 14.31 9.15
CA ALA A 241 -10.88 14.83 8.22
C ALA A 241 -10.95 14.10 6.87
N TYR A 242 -9.99 13.20 6.56
CA TYR A 242 -9.99 12.37 5.35
C TYR A 242 -9.43 10.95 5.55
N ALA A 243 -8.86 10.66 6.72
CA ALA A 243 -8.29 9.37 7.09
C ALA A 243 -8.62 9.04 8.55
N ASN A 244 -9.80 8.45 8.75
CA ASN A 244 -10.27 7.96 10.06
C ASN A 244 -11.03 6.63 9.86
N GLN A 245 -11.10 5.83 10.92
CA GLN A 245 -11.60 4.45 10.81
C GLN A 245 -13.13 4.33 10.84
N ASP A 246 -13.83 5.35 11.35
CA ASP A 246 -15.29 5.36 11.48
C ASP A 246 -16.00 5.77 10.18
N GLU A 247 -15.37 6.63 9.37
CA GLU A 247 -15.93 7.19 8.13
C GLU A 247 -15.17 6.74 6.87
N HIS A 248 -13.90 6.34 7.00
CA HIS A 248 -13.04 5.93 5.88
C HIS A 248 -12.35 4.57 6.11
N PRO A 249 -13.09 3.47 6.37
CA PRO A 249 -12.54 2.15 6.66
C PRO A 249 -11.88 1.48 5.44
N HIS A 250 -10.65 1.86 5.11
CA HIS A 250 -9.86 1.27 4.03
C HIS A 250 -9.43 -0.19 4.30
N ASP A 251 -9.58 -0.70 5.53
CA ASP A 251 -9.43 -2.14 5.79
C ASP A 251 -10.50 -3.01 5.09
N GLY A 252 -11.53 -2.39 4.51
CA GLY A 252 -12.41 -3.02 3.51
C GLY A 252 -11.70 -3.52 2.23
N TRP A 253 -10.47 -3.09 1.92
CA TRP A 253 -9.66 -3.63 0.83
C TRP A 253 -8.87 -4.90 1.19
N GLN A 254 -8.75 -5.25 2.48
CA GLN A 254 -7.95 -6.40 2.93
C GLN A 254 -8.34 -7.75 2.28
N PRO A 255 -9.63 -8.07 2.01
CA PRO A 255 -9.99 -9.31 1.32
C PRO A 255 -9.38 -9.41 -0.09
N LEU A 256 -9.32 -8.29 -0.83
CA LEU A 256 -8.73 -8.25 -2.17
C LEU A 256 -7.21 -8.44 -2.14
N PHE A 257 -6.53 -7.77 -1.20
CA PHE A 257 -5.10 -8.02 -0.96
C PHE A 257 -4.83 -9.47 -0.53
N THR A 258 -5.67 -10.06 0.33
CA THR A 258 -5.54 -11.46 0.77
C THR A 258 -5.70 -12.44 -0.40
N SER A 259 -6.69 -12.20 -1.28
CA SER A 259 -6.89 -12.97 -2.50
C SER A 259 -5.69 -12.88 -3.45
N PHE A 260 -5.16 -11.67 -3.65
CA PHE A 260 -3.95 -11.46 -4.44
C PHE A 260 -2.72 -12.14 -3.81
N ILE A 261 -2.53 -12.06 -2.49
CA ILE A 261 -1.44 -12.75 -1.76
C ILE A 261 -1.53 -14.27 -1.95
N ASN A 262 -2.73 -14.84 -1.84
CA ASN A 262 -2.95 -16.28 -2.01
C ASN A 262 -2.68 -16.74 -3.45
N ALA A 263 -3.19 -16.01 -4.46
CA ALA A 263 -2.87 -16.26 -5.87
C ALA A 263 -1.36 -16.09 -6.13
N TRP A 264 -0.75 -15.03 -5.60
CA TRP A 264 0.67 -14.73 -5.72
C TRP A 264 1.52 -15.89 -5.21
N LYS A 265 1.27 -16.37 -3.99
CA LYS A 265 2.01 -17.47 -3.35
C LYS A 265 1.72 -18.83 -3.99
N SER A 266 0.54 -19.01 -4.57
CA SER A 266 0.17 -20.18 -5.38
C SER A 266 0.78 -20.16 -6.81
N ASN A 267 1.69 -19.20 -7.09
CA ASN A 267 2.35 -19.02 -8.39
C ASN A 267 1.37 -18.77 -9.57
N ALA A 268 0.22 -18.16 -9.28
CA ALA A 268 -0.77 -17.79 -10.29
C ALA A 268 -0.19 -16.86 -11.37
N LYS A 269 -0.78 -16.99 -12.56
CA LYS A 269 -0.35 -16.42 -13.85
C LYS A 269 -1.30 -15.37 -14.40
N ASP A 270 -2.52 -15.35 -13.89
CA ASP A 270 -3.57 -14.42 -14.27
C ASP A 270 -4.51 -14.15 -13.07
N ALA A 271 -5.24 -13.04 -13.11
CA ALA A 271 -6.17 -12.64 -12.06
C ALA A 271 -7.43 -13.52 -11.95
N SER A 272 -7.80 -14.29 -12.98
CA SER A 272 -8.84 -15.33 -12.88
C SER A 272 -8.53 -16.43 -11.86
N GLN A 273 -7.28 -16.51 -11.38
CA GLN A 273 -6.85 -17.41 -10.30
C GLN A 273 -6.90 -16.77 -8.90
N MET A 274 -7.35 -15.52 -8.79
CA MET A 274 -7.72 -14.90 -7.51
C MET A 274 -9.06 -15.48 -7.03
N GLN A 275 -9.13 -15.83 -5.74
CA GLN A 275 -10.27 -16.53 -5.15
C GLN A 275 -10.82 -15.79 -3.93
N THR A 276 -12.10 -15.98 -3.63
CA THR A 276 -12.68 -15.48 -2.36
C THR A 276 -12.12 -16.26 -1.16
N PRO A 277 -12.21 -15.71 0.07
CA PRO A 277 -11.70 -16.40 1.26
C PRO A 277 -12.26 -17.81 1.43
N ALA A 278 -11.44 -18.76 1.89
CA ALA A 278 -11.84 -20.16 2.01
C ALA A 278 -13.09 -20.31 2.90
N GLY A 279 -14.12 -21.00 2.40
CA GLY A 279 -15.43 -21.12 3.06
C GLY A 279 -16.42 -19.99 2.75
N SER A 280 -16.04 -19.00 1.94
CA SER A 280 -16.94 -17.98 1.39
C SER A 280 -18.11 -18.61 0.63
N ARG A 281 -19.32 -18.05 0.81
CA ARG A 281 -20.50 -18.33 -0.01
C ARG A 281 -20.67 -17.35 -1.18
N THR A 282 -19.81 -16.34 -1.27
CA THR A 282 -19.76 -15.36 -2.36
C THR A 282 -18.53 -15.60 -3.24
N PHE A 283 -18.68 -15.24 -4.51
CA PHE A 283 -17.67 -15.24 -5.57
C PHE A 283 -17.12 -13.84 -5.85
N VAL A 284 -17.61 -12.81 -5.15
CA VAL A 284 -17.02 -11.47 -5.15
C VAL A 284 -16.00 -11.36 -4.01
N VAL A 285 -14.78 -10.94 -4.34
CA VAL A 285 -13.69 -10.77 -3.36
C VAL A 285 -13.84 -9.46 -2.57
N GLY A 286 -14.29 -8.38 -3.24
CA GLY A 286 -14.57 -7.11 -2.62
C GLY A 286 -15.13 -6.08 -3.61
N ALA A 287 -15.41 -4.88 -3.12
CA ALA A 287 -15.77 -3.72 -3.94
C ALA A 287 -14.84 -2.56 -3.58
N MET A 288 -14.59 -1.67 -4.55
CA MET A 288 -13.86 -0.44 -4.30
C MET A 288 -14.58 0.77 -4.88
N TRP A 289 -14.60 1.84 -4.08
CA TRP A 289 -14.98 3.17 -4.51
C TRP A 289 -13.91 3.70 -5.46
N HIS A 290 -14.33 4.29 -6.57
CA HIS A 290 -13.43 4.99 -7.49
C HIS A 290 -14.09 6.26 -8.01
N ARG A 291 -13.26 7.23 -8.39
CA ARG A 291 -13.73 8.44 -9.05
C ARG A 291 -13.71 8.25 -10.56
N GLU A 292 -14.68 8.87 -11.24
CA GLU A 292 -14.74 8.94 -12.72
C GLU A 292 -14.64 10.40 -13.21
N PHE A 293 -13.95 11.25 -12.44
CA PHE A 293 -13.84 12.66 -12.77
C PHE A 293 -12.97 12.90 -14.01
N LEU A 294 -13.61 13.48 -15.02
CA LEU A 294 -12.95 13.92 -16.23
C LEU A 294 -11.97 15.06 -15.91
N ALA A 295 -10.97 15.21 -16.78
CA ALA A 295 -9.97 16.27 -16.72
C ALA A 295 -10.54 17.70 -16.58
N SER A 296 -11.76 17.88 -17.06
CA SER A 296 -12.50 19.14 -17.20
C SER A 296 -13.52 19.41 -16.08
N SER A 297 -13.74 18.47 -15.15
CA SER A 297 -14.70 18.65 -14.05
C SER A 297 -14.33 19.84 -13.16
N SER A 298 -15.23 20.81 -13.05
CA SER A 298 -15.07 22.02 -12.23
C SER A 298 -15.98 21.99 -11.00
N CYS A 299 -15.38 21.83 -9.83
CA CYS A 299 -16.06 21.87 -8.54
C CYS A 299 -15.68 23.17 -7.79
N SER A 300 -16.67 23.86 -7.21
CA SER A 300 -16.48 25.09 -6.43
C SER A 300 -16.49 24.80 -4.93
N GLY A 301 -15.36 25.04 -4.25
CA GLY A 301 -15.20 24.84 -2.80
C GLY A 301 -14.07 25.70 -2.23
N THR A 302 -14.02 25.81 -0.89
CA THR A 302 -13.04 26.61 -0.14
C THR A 302 -11.62 26.05 -0.17
N ASP A 303 -11.51 24.75 -0.39
CA ASP A 303 -10.32 23.97 -0.10
C ASP A 303 -9.49 23.84 -1.39
N GLY A 304 -8.21 24.23 -1.31
CA GLY A 304 -7.42 24.61 -2.48
C GLY A 304 -7.21 23.51 -3.53
N LYS A 305 -7.10 23.92 -4.80
CA LYS A 305 -6.72 23.02 -5.91
C LYS A 305 -5.39 22.32 -5.56
N PRO A 306 -5.31 20.99 -5.56
CA PRO A 306 -4.06 20.29 -5.27
C PRO A 306 -2.99 20.58 -6.32
N LEU A 307 -1.75 20.72 -5.86
CA LEU A 307 -0.58 20.87 -6.73
C LEU A 307 -0.23 19.50 -7.35
N GLY A 308 -0.07 19.46 -8.67
CA GLY A 308 0.30 18.26 -9.42
C GLY A 308 -0.66 17.85 -10.54
N GLY A 309 -1.95 18.24 -10.46
CA GLY A 309 -2.85 18.17 -11.62
C GLY A 309 -4.29 17.77 -11.33
N ARG A 310 -5.22 18.60 -11.83
CA ARG A 310 -6.70 18.45 -11.79
C ARG A 310 -7.29 18.54 -10.38
N ALA A 311 -8.55 18.95 -10.30
CA ALA A 311 -9.17 19.26 -9.02
C ALA A 311 -9.41 17.98 -8.22
N ALA A 312 -8.87 17.92 -6.99
CA ALA A 312 -9.66 17.33 -5.93
C ALA A 312 -10.85 18.27 -5.73
N TRP A 313 -12.05 17.80 -6.07
CA TRP A 313 -13.14 17.60 -5.11
C TRP A 313 -13.90 16.34 -5.52
N TRP A 314 -14.83 15.91 -4.69
CA TRP A 314 -15.85 14.91 -5.05
C TRP A 314 -16.96 15.61 -5.90
N GLN A 315 -17.98 14.88 -6.38
CA GLN A 315 -19.25 15.32 -7.07
C GLN A 315 -19.39 14.94 -8.59
N PRO A 316 -20.30 14.00 -8.97
CA PRO A 316 -20.35 13.11 -10.15
C PRO A 316 -21.04 13.72 -11.38
N HIS A 317 -21.11 12.92 -12.45
CA HIS A 317 -22.40 12.72 -13.11
C HIS A 317 -22.58 11.26 -13.56
N LEU A 318 -23.81 10.86 -13.85
CA LEU A 318 -24.10 9.57 -14.48
C LEU A 318 -24.11 9.72 -16.00
N GLN A 319 -23.25 8.97 -16.68
CA GLN A 319 -23.51 8.38 -17.99
C GLN A 319 -22.65 7.13 -18.08
N GLY A 320 -23.28 5.95 -18.10
CA GLY A 320 -22.58 4.67 -18.06
C GLY A 320 -22.39 4.08 -19.45
N GLU A 321 -21.39 3.21 -19.59
CA GLU A 321 -21.25 2.34 -20.75
C GLU A 321 -20.76 0.96 -20.30
N ALA A 322 -21.42 -0.09 -20.76
CA ALA A 322 -21.04 -1.47 -20.47
C ALA A 322 -19.94 -1.91 -21.43
N ALA A 323 -18.68 -1.86 -20.99
CA ALA A 323 -17.55 -2.36 -21.77
C ALA A 323 -17.67 -3.88 -21.97
N ALA A 324 -18.03 -4.30 -23.18
CA ALA A 324 -18.32 -5.70 -23.49
C ALA A 324 -17.06 -6.58 -23.49
N GLY A 325 -17.09 -7.70 -22.77
CA GLY A 325 -16.00 -8.67 -22.71
C GLY A 325 -16.41 -9.96 -22.00
N SER A 326 -16.77 -10.98 -22.78
CA SER A 326 -17.34 -12.27 -22.36
C SER A 326 -18.74 -12.21 -21.71
N GLN A 327 -19.59 -13.20 -22.00
CA GLN A 327 -20.86 -13.39 -21.32
C GLN A 327 -20.63 -14.23 -20.06
N LEU A 328 -20.59 -13.58 -18.89
CA LEU A 328 -20.69 -14.28 -17.61
C LEU A 328 -22.11 -14.84 -17.43
N PRO A 329 -22.28 -16.07 -16.91
CA PRO A 329 -23.59 -16.68 -16.76
C PRO A 329 -24.40 -16.03 -15.62
N LEU A 330 -25.49 -15.33 -15.99
CA LEU A 330 -26.57 -14.85 -15.10
C LEU A 330 -26.08 -14.25 -13.76
N CYS A 331 -25.40 -13.10 -13.86
CA CYS A 331 -24.81 -12.37 -12.74
C CYS A 331 -25.77 -12.05 -11.57
N PRO A 332 -25.23 -11.85 -10.35
CA PRO A 332 -25.99 -11.34 -9.20
C PRO A 332 -26.45 -9.91 -9.44
N VAL A 333 -27.50 -9.50 -8.73
CA VAL A 333 -28.01 -8.11 -8.78
C VAL A 333 -27.29 -7.27 -7.74
N VAL A 334 -26.92 -6.04 -8.10
CA VAL A 334 -26.45 -5.04 -7.13
C VAL A 334 -27.63 -4.19 -6.67
N LYS A 335 -27.83 -4.10 -5.35
CA LYS A 335 -28.81 -3.20 -4.73
C LYS A 335 -28.10 -2.13 -3.91
N THR A 336 -28.55 -0.88 -4.05
CA THR A 336 -28.01 0.29 -3.33
C THR A 336 -29.08 0.90 -2.44
N GLY A 337 -28.86 0.86 -1.12
CA GLY A 337 -29.66 1.59 -0.12
C GLY A 337 -28.96 2.86 0.36
N GLU A 338 -29.27 3.33 1.58
CA GLU A 338 -28.54 4.43 2.24
C GLU A 338 -27.08 4.05 2.53
N GLN A 339 -26.20 4.33 1.56
CA GLN A 339 -24.76 3.98 1.55
C GLN A 339 -24.45 2.50 1.86
N HIS A 340 -25.41 1.62 1.59
CA HIS A 340 -25.23 0.18 1.67
C HIS A 340 -25.25 -0.43 0.28
N VAL A 341 -24.11 -1.02 -0.12
CA VAL A 341 -24.00 -1.84 -1.33
C VAL A 341 -24.21 -3.29 -0.95
N GLN A 342 -25.31 -3.89 -1.41
CA GLN A 342 -25.54 -5.33 -1.33
C GLN A 342 -25.34 -5.96 -2.70
N VAL A 343 -24.45 -6.95 -2.76
CA VAL A 343 -24.53 -7.98 -3.80
C VAL A 343 -25.59 -8.97 -3.33
N VAL A 344 -26.63 -9.20 -4.14
CA VAL A 344 -27.70 -10.15 -3.83
C VAL A 344 -27.81 -11.25 -4.88
N ASP A 345 -28.26 -12.43 -4.47
CA ASP A 345 -28.58 -13.52 -5.39
C ASP A 345 -29.81 -13.23 -6.26
N ALA A 346 -30.17 -14.16 -7.14
CA ALA A 346 -31.34 -14.03 -8.02
C ALA A 346 -32.69 -14.00 -7.28
N ALA A 347 -32.76 -14.47 -6.02
CA ALA A 347 -33.92 -14.33 -5.15
C ALA A 347 -33.93 -13.00 -4.37
N GLY A 348 -32.85 -12.22 -4.47
CA GLY A 348 -32.68 -10.94 -3.80
C GLY A 348 -32.11 -11.03 -2.39
N VAL A 349 -31.56 -12.19 -1.98
CA VAL A 349 -30.93 -12.44 -0.68
C VAL A 349 -29.49 -11.91 -0.67
N PRO A 350 -29.06 -11.13 0.36
CA PRO A 350 -27.69 -10.62 0.44
C PRO A 350 -26.62 -11.71 0.55
N ILE A 351 -25.61 -11.63 -0.33
CA ILE A 351 -24.38 -12.44 -0.28
C ILE A 351 -23.14 -11.61 0.08
N ILE A 352 -23.22 -10.28 0.00
CA ILE A 352 -22.28 -9.30 0.60
C ILE A 352 -23.08 -8.13 1.20
N GLU A 353 -22.61 -7.61 2.33
CA GLU A 353 -23.13 -6.41 3.02
C GLU A 353 -21.94 -5.54 3.46
N SER A 354 -21.97 -4.24 3.12
CA SER A 354 -20.97 -3.25 3.57
C SER A 354 -21.36 -2.65 4.93
N GLY A 355 -20.40 -2.44 5.83
CA GLY A 355 -20.62 -2.25 7.27
C GLY A 355 -21.62 -1.16 7.70
N LYS A 356 -22.37 -1.44 8.77
CA LYS A 356 -23.50 -0.63 9.29
C LYS A 356 -23.07 0.58 10.15
N LYS A 357 -22.51 1.61 9.52
CA LYS A 357 -22.47 2.99 10.06
C LYS A 357 -22.61 3.99 8.92
N THR A 358 -23.79 4.57 8.73
CA THR A 358 -24.02 5.60 7.71
C THR A 358 -24.86 6.75 8.28
N LYS A 359 -24.56 7.96 7.80
CA LYS A 359 -25.32 9.18 8.07
C LYS A 359 -26.26 9.40 6.90
N GLY A 360 -27.57 9.37 7.15
CA GLY A 360 -28.58 9.35 6.08
C GLY A 360 -28.41 10.50 5.08
N ILE A 361 -28.41 10.18 3.79
CA ILE A 361 -28.30 11.19 2.72
C ILE A 361 -29.69 11.76 2.47
N ALA A 362 -30.12 12.65 3.38
CA ALA A 362 -31.24 13.54 3.11
C ALA A 362 -30.93 14.33 1.83
N ALA A 363 -31.84 14.30 0.86
CA ALA A 363 -31.67 15.04 -0.39
C ALA A 363 -31.52 16.54 -0.10
N ASN A 364 -30.34 17.11 -0.38
CA ASN A 364 -30.12 18.55 -0.26
C ASN A 364 -30.72 19.26 -1.49
N PRO A 365 -31.84 20.01 -1.35
CA PRO A 365 -32.49 20.67 -2.49
C PRO A 365 -31.68 21.86 -3.05
N LYS A 366 -30.52 22.20 -2.47
CA LYS A 366 -29.66 23.31 -2.90
C LYS A 366 -28.57 22.93 -3.91
N GLY A 367 -28.29 21.63 -4.09
CA GLY A 367 -27.37 21.14 -5.13
C GLY A 367 -25.87 21.19 -4.80
N ASP A 368 -25.48 21.55 -3.57
CA ASP A 368 -24.07 21.73 -3.19
C ASP A 368 -23.30 20.42 -2.91
N LEU A 369 -23.96 19.25 -3.02
CA LEU A 369 -23.41 17.93 -2.69
C LEU A 369 -23.94 16.86 -3.63
N CYS A 370 -23.04 15.96 -4.06
CA CYS A 370 -23.30 15.03 -5.14
C CYS A 370 -22.45 13.73 -4.98
N THR A 371 -22.87 12.64 -5.64
CA THR A 371 -22.49 11.22 -5.38
C THR A 371 -21.10 10.70 -5.84
N TYR A 372 -20.92 9.38 -5.66
CA TYR A 372 -19.74 8.54 -5.93
C TYR A 372 -20.13 7.40 -6.92
N ASN A 373 -19.15 6.82 -7.61
CA ASN A 373 -19.32 5.60 -8.43
C ASN A 373 -18.53 4.42 -7.81
N TYR A 374 -18.83 3.18 -8.23
CA TYR A 374 -18.28 1.96 -7.63
C TYR A 374 -17.85 0.93 -8.68
N ARG A 375 -16.75 0.21 -8.40
CA ARG A 375 -16.30 -0.96 -9.17
C ARG A 375 -16.32 -2.18 -8.27
N VAL A 376 -17.02 -3.22 -8.71
CA VAL A 376 -16.89 -4.55 -8.14
C VAL A 376 -15.54 -5.11 -8.59
N ALA A 377 -14.62 -5.27 -7.64
CA ALA A 377 -13.29 -5.77 -7.92
C ALA A 377 -13.34 -7.30 -7.87
N TRP A 378 -13.51 -7.90 -9.05
CA TRP A 378 -13.60 -9.33 -9.34
C TRP A 378 -14.91 -10.00 -8.91
N LEU A 379 -15.61 -10.52 -9.92
CA LEU A 379 -16.57 -11.61 -9.85
C LEU A 379 -15.83 -12.84 -10.40
N VAL A 380 -15.82 -13.96 -9.67
CA VAL A 380 -15.26 -15.25 -10.12
C VAL A 380 -16.37 -16.14 -10.70
#